data_AF-A0A429R0M5-F1
#
_entry.id   AF-A0A429R0M5-F1
#
_cell.length_a   1.000
_cell.length_b   1.000
_cell.length_c   1.000
_cell.angle_alpha   90.00
_cell.angle_beta   90.00
_cell.angle_gamma   90.00
#
_symmetry.space_group_name_H-M   'P 1'
#
loop_
_entity.id
_entity.type
_entity.pdbx_description
1 polymer ?
#
loop_
_entity_poly.entity_id
_entity_poly.type
_entity_poly.pdbx_seq_one_letter_code
_entity_poly.pdbx_strand_id
1 'polypeptide(L)'
;MTAASASYDRSSATRFPHAVDTALRTAGWEPGRWDIKQAEYWADALRDHTTPAGHRHTVFPAAVDAWAEFGGLTVTAPGPGRQIAPTTIRLDPLTGLHLARTFADLGRALSTELCPLGIEAEGTAHLAVDATGRVYSIDHTGDWYLGATVDEALTALLTGLQPTRLTTADRPT
;
A
#
# COMPACT_ATOMS: atom_id res chain seq x y z
N MET A 1 -17.94 -40.71 29.94
CA MET A 1 -18.13 -40.06 28.63
C MET A 1 -19.12 -38.91 28.76
N THR A 2 -18.65 -37.68 28.92
CA THR A 2 -19.25 -36.48 28.30
C THR A 2 -18.18 -35.40 28.29
N ALA A 3 -18.02 -34.76 27.14
CA ALA A 3 -16.86 -33.98 26.73
C ALA A 3 -16.68 -32.68 27.51
N ALA A 4 -15.42 -32.34 27.80
CA ALA A 4 -15.02 -31.00 28.18
C ALA A 4 -15.40 -30.04 27.03
N SER A 5 -16.17 -29.01 27.34
CA SER A 5 -16.40 -27.88 26.44
C SER A 5 -15.06 -27.23 26.16
N ALA A 6 -14.57 -27.39 24.93
CA ALA A 6 -13.44 -26.65 24.43
C ALA A 6 -13.84 -25.16 24.34
N SER A 7 -13.54 -24.41 25.39
CA SER A 7 -13.30 -22.98 25.32
C SER A 7 -11.95 -22.75 24.65
N TYR A 8 -11.82 -23.18 23.41
CA TYR A 8 -10.87 -22.58 22.48
C TYR A 8 -11.69 -21.63 21.62
N ASP A 9 -11.07 -20.53 21.23
CA ASP A 9 -11.53 -19.65 20.15
C ASP A 9 -12.36 -18.41 20.56
N ARG A 10 -11.67 -17.47 21.23
CA ARG A 10 -11.73 -16.06 20.82
C ARG A 10 -10.57 -15.27 21.42
N SER A 11 -9.86 -14.52 20.56
CA SER A 11 -9.06 -13.31 20.87
C SER A 11 -7.53 -13.44 20.98
N SER A 12 -6.85 -13.88 19.92
CA SER A 12 -5.65 -13.18 19.43
C SER A 12 -5.37 -13.54 17.97
N ALA A 13 -6.34 -13.30 17.07
CA ALA A 13 -6.03 -13.32 15.64
C ALA A 13 -5.02 -12.19 15.39
N THR A 14 -3.81 -12.53 14.95
CA THR A 14 -2.82 -11.54 14.52
C THR A 14 -3.41 -10.69 13.38
N ARG A 15 -3.11 -9.38 13.36
CA ARG A 15 -3.59 -8.43 12.34
C ARG A 15 -3.38 -8.94 10.91
N PHE A 16 -2.25 -9.63 10.69
CA PHE A 16 -1.89 -10.25 9.42
C PHE A 16 -1.89 -11.79 9.49
N PRO A 17 -2.07 -12.47 8.35
CA PRO A 17 -1.75 -13.90 8.24
C PRO A 17 -0.28 -14.14 8.63
N HIS A 18 -0.01 -15.27 9.31
CA HIS A 18 1.30 -15.56 9.92
C HIS A 18 2.51 -15.32 9.00
N ALA A 19 2.45 -15.75 7.75
CA ALA A 19 3.56 -15.58 6.80
C ALA A 19 3.82 -14.09 6.46
N VAL A 20 2.76 -13.30 6.34
CA VAL A 20 2.83 -11.85 6.09
C VAL A 20 3.35 -11.12 7.32
N ASP A 21 2.85 -11.45 8.51
CA ASP A 21 3.33 -10.91 9.79
C ASP A 21 4.83 -11.15 9.97
N THR A 22 5.28 -12.38 9.68
CA THR A 22 6.70 -12.76 9.77
C THR A 22 7.56 -11.96 8.78
N ALA A 23 7.09 -11.78 7.54
CA ALA A 23 7.81 -11.00 6.53
C ALA A 23 7.94 -9.53 6.94
N LEU A 24 6.84 -8.92 7.41
CA LEU A 24 6.83 -7.54 7.90
C LEU A 24 7.79 -7.36 9.09
N ARG A 25 7.76 -8.27 10.07
CA ARG A 25 8.68 -8.26 11.21
C ARG A 25 10.14 -8.41 10.80
N THR A 26 10.42 -9.28 9.83
CA THR A 26 11.77 -9.45 9.28
C THR A 26 12.25 -8.17 8.59
N ALA A 27 11.34 -7.41 7.98
CA ALA A 27 11.63 -6.11 7.39
C ALA A 27 11.73 -4.96 8.41
N GLY A 28 11.54 -5.23 9.71
CA GLY A 28 11.66 -4.25 10.79
C GLY A 28 10.35 -3.60 11.24
N TRP A 29 9.19 -4.10 10.80
CA TRP A 29 7.90 -3.66 11.32
C TRP A 29 7.56 -4.34 12.65
N GLU A 30 6.93 -3.62 13.55
CA GLU A 30 6.31 -4.18 14.75
C GLU A 30 4.94 -3.56 14.98
N PRO A 31 3.97 -4.29 15.58
CA PRO A 31 2.67 -3.73 15.91
C PRO A 31 2.82 -2.48 16.78
N GLY A 32 2.18 -1.38 16.37
CA GLY A 32 2.27 -0.09 17.06
C GLY A 32 3.46 0.78 16.63
N ARG A 33 4.26 0.34 15.65
CA ARG A 33 5.26 1.20 14.99
C ARG A 33 4.59 2.48 14.48
N TRP A 34 5.20 3.63 14.78
CA TRP A 34 4.72 4.94 14.35
C TRP A 34 5.86 5.95 14.26
N ASP A 35 6.44 6.11 13.08
CA ASP A 35 7.48 7.09 12.79
C ASP A 35 6.90 8.35 12.14
N ILE A 36 6.26 9.18 12.96
CA ILE A 36 5.62 10.40 12.47
C ILE A 36 6.62 11.42 11.92
N LYS A 37 7.86 11.46 12.43
CA LYS A 37 8.88 12.40 11.96
C LYS A 37 9.30 12.09 10.53
N GLN A 38 9.48 10.81 10.22
CA GLN A 38 9.78 10.37 8.86
C GLN A 38 8.60 10.64 7.91
N ALA A 39 7.36 10.40 8.37
CA ALA A 39 6.18 10.69 7.58
C ALA A 39 6.00 12.18 7.29
N GLU A 40 6.23 13.06 8.27
CA GLU A 40 6.21 14.52 8.10
C GLU A 40 7.29 14.99 7.12
N TYR A 41 8.52 14.45 7.24
CA TYR A 41 9.59 14.75 6.28
C TYR A 41 9.17 14.43 4.83
N TRP A 42 8.56 13.27 4.60
CA TRP A 42 8.07 12.92 3.26
C TRP A 42 6.89 13.80 2.83
N ALA A 43 5.98 14.13 3.74
CA ALA A 43 4.88 15.03 3.45
C ALA A 43 5.39 16.39 2.95
N ASP A 44 6.39 16.97 3.62
CA ASP A 44 6.99 18.24 3.24
C ASP A 44 7.73 18.12 1.90
N ALA A 45 8.55 17.08 1.72
CA ALA A 45 9.25 16.84 0.46
C ALA A 45 8.30 16.70 -0.74
N LEU A 46 7.15 16.03 -0.57
CA LEU A 46 6.14 15.91 -1.61
C LEU A 46 5.40 17.23 -1.89
N ARG A 47 5.08 18.01 -0.86
CA ARG A 47 4.41 19.32 -0.99
C ARG A 47 5.28 20.39 -1.62
N ASP A 48 6.58 20.35 -1.32
CA ASP A 48 7.57 21.28 -1.86
C ASP A 48 7.94 20.94 -3.31
N HIS A 49 7.69 19.71 -3.76
CA HIS A 49 7.92 19.33 -5.13
C HIS A 49 6.81 19.80 -6.08
N THR A 50 7.22 20.55 -7.09
CA THR A 50 6.39 20.83 -8.27
C THR A 50 7.09 20.23 -9.49
N THR A 51 6.40 19.39 -10.23
CA THR A 51 6.92 18.84 -11.49
C THR A 51 7.18 19.95 -12.51
N PRO A 52 8.02 19.74 -13.53
CA PRO A 52 8.26 20.76 -14.57
C PRO A 52 6.99 21.25 -15.28
N ALA A 53 5.94 20.41 -15.35
CA ALA A 53 4.64 20.76 -15.92
C ALA A 53 3.67 21.43 -14.93
N GLY A 54 4.11 21.73 -13.70
CA GLY A 54 3.31 22.44 -12.69
C GLY A 54 2.44 21.55 -11.80
N HIS A 55 2.45 20.22 -11.98
CA HIS A 55 1.70 19.30 -11.12
C HIS A 55 2.37 19.15 -9.74
N ARG A 56 1.54 19.03 -8.71
CA ARG A 56 1.91 18.83 -7.30
C ARG A 56 1.21 17.59 -6.76
N HIS A 57 1.79 16.98 -5.73
CA HIS A 57 1.12 15.90 -4.98
C HIS A 57 0.13 16.49 -3.98
N THR A 58 -0.98 15.79 -3.75
CA THR A 58 -1.83 16.01 -2.57
C THR A 58 -1.38 15.06 -1.45
N VAL A 59 -1.27 15.56 -0.23
CA VAL A 59 -0.94 14.76 0.96
C VAL A 59 -2.06 14.90 1.98
N PHE A 60 -2.60 13.78 2.44
CA PHE A 60 -3.74 13.68 3.36
C PHE A 60 -3.46 12.68 4.50
N PRO A 61 -4.26 12.67 5.58
CA PRO A 61 -3.99 11.86 6.77
C PRO A 61 -3.76 10.37 6.49
N ALA A 62 -4.58 9.73 5.67
CA ALA A 62 -4.43 8.31 5.35
C ALA A 62 -3.05 7.95 4.76
N ALA A 63 -2.44 8.84 3.97
CA ALA A 63 -1.09 8.64 3.46
C ALA A 63 -0.03 8.80 4.55
N VAL A 64 -0.15 9.85 5.37
CA VAL A 64 0.75 10.10 6.51
C VAL A 64 0.71 8.93 7.50
N ASP A 65 -0.49 8.41 7.80
CA ASP A 65 -0.69 7.28 8.70
C ASP A 65 -0.02 6.02 8.16
N ALA A 66 -0.22 5.73 6.86
CA ALA A 66 0.42 4.61 6.18
C ALA A 66 1.96 4.71 6.21
N TRP A 67 2.51 5.91 6.01
CA TRP A 67 3.95 6.14 6.06
C TRP A 67 4.52 6.05 7.48
N ALA A 68 3.81 6.60 8.47
CA ALA A 68 4.24 6.52 9.86
C ALA A 68 4.31 5.06 10.33
N GLU A 69 3.33 4.24 9.94
CA GLU A 69 3.31 2.85 10.33
C GLU A 69 4.25 1.96 9.49
N PHE A 70 4.25 2.09 8.16
CA PHE A 70 4.91 1.12 7.27
C PHE A 70 6.01 1.72 6.39
N GLY A 71 6.17 3.04 6.37
CA GLY A 71 7.16 3.68 5.53
C GLY A 71 8.59 3.31 5.94
N GLY A 72 9.48 3.21 4.94
CA GLY A 72 10.88 2.83 5.08
C GLY A 72 11.11 1.33 5.00
N LEU A 73 10.05 0.51 5.03
CA LEU A 73 10.16 -0.93 4.93
C LEU A 73 10.47 -1.36 3.50
N THR A 74 11.35 -2.36 3.36
CA THR A 74 11.51 -3.16 2.15
C THR A 74 11.17 -4.60 2.50
N VAL A 75 10.08 -5.12 1.95
CA VAL A 75 9.48 -6.39 2.35
C VAL A 75 9.56 -7.37 1.20
N THR A 76 10.28 -8.48 1.41
CA THR A 76 10.33 -9.58 0.46
C THR A 76 9.19 -10.56 0.74
N ALA A 77 8.58 -11.09 -0.31
CA ALA A 77 7.52 -12.08 -0.19
C ALA A 77 8.01 -13.34 0.56
N PRO A 78 7.21 -13.89 1.50
CA PRO A 78 7.64 -15.01 2.35
C PRO A 78 7.67 -16.37 1.64
N GLY A 79 7.20 -16.47 0.39
CA GLY A 79 7.09 -17.74 -0.32
C GLY A 79 6.50 -17.62 -1.72
N PRO A 80 6.19 -18.74 -2.39
CA PRO A 80 5.53 -18.73 -3.69
C PRO A 80 4.15 -18.10 -3.59
N GLY A 81 3.75 -17.39 -4.64
CA GLY A 81 2.45 -16.74 -4.67
C GLY A 81 1.30 -17.71 -4.90
N ARG A 82 0.11 -17.28 -4.45
CA ARG A 82 -1.12 -18.06 -4.55
C ARG A 82 -1.68 -18.10 -5.97
N GLN A 83 -1.57 -16.99 -6.71
CA GLN A 83 -2.11 -16.84 -8.07
C GLN A 83 -1.07 -16.28 -9.04
N ILE A 84 -0.30 -15.29 -8.59
CA ILE A 84 0.79 -14.66 -9.36
C ILE A 84 2.07 -14.66 -8.54
N ALA A 85 3.22 -14.53 -9.20
CA ALA A 85 4.50 -14.40 -8.50
C ALA A 85 4.49 -13.11 -7.63
N PRO A 86 4.70 -13.21 -6.31
CA PRO A 86 4.74 -12.05 -5.45
C PRO A 86 6.07 -11.34 -5.62
N THR A 87 6.11 -10.03 -5.38
CA THR A 87 7.28 -9.20 -5.62
C THR A 87 7.73 -8.50 -4.35
N THR A 88 8.99 -8.03 -4.34
CA THR A 88 9.51 -7.21 -3.24
C THR A 88 8.85 -5.84 -3.28
N ILE A 89 8.37 -5.39 -2.13
CA ILE A 89 7.72 -4.09 -1.95
C ILE A 89 8.69 -3.16 -1.24
N ARG A 90 8.79 -1.91 -1.69
CA ARG A 90 9.48 -0.84 -0.96
C ARG A 90 8.51 0.30 -0.68
N LEU A 91 8.25 0.57 0.59
CA LEU A 91 7.35 1.63 1.04
C LEU A 91 8.13 2.92 1.26
N ASP A 92 8.48 3.57 0.16
CA ASP A 92 9.11 4.88 0.13
C ASP A 92 8.33 5.78 -0.84
N PRO A 93 7.55 6.76 -0.34
CA PRO A 93 6.69 7.57 -1.20
C PRO A 93 7.48 8.48 -2.16
N LEU A 94 8.76 8.78 -1.88
CA LEU A 94 9.59 9.61 -2.77
C LEU A 94 9.96 8.89 -4.07
N THR A 95 9.77 7.57 -4.14
CA THR A 95 9.88 6.81 -5.40
C THR A 95 8.86 7.26 -6.46
N GLY A 96 7.75 7.85 -6.03
CA GLY A 96 6.72 8.45 -6.89
C GLY A 96 6.84 9.97 -7.03
N LEU A 97 7.93 10.61 -6.57
CA LEU A 97 8.06 12.07 -6.48
C LEU A 97 7.74 12.78 -7.81
N HIS A 98 8.15 12.21 -8.94
CA HIS A 98 7.96 12.81 -10.26
C HIS A 98 6.66 12.41 -10.97
N LEU A 99 5.82 11.60 -10.33
CA LEU A 99 4.59 11.05 -10.91
C LEU A 99 3.31 11.80 -10.51
N ALA A 100 3.43 13.04 -10.01
CA ALA A 100 2.28 13.83 -9.58
C ALA A 100 1.18 13.94 -10.66
N ARG A 101 1.56 14.04 -11.93
CA ARG A 101 0.60 14.03 -13.04
C ARG A 101 -0.14 12.70 -13.15
N THR A 102 0.59 11.58 -13.14
CA THR A 102 0.01 10.23 -13.26
C THR A 102 -1.00 9.97 -12.14
N PHE A 103 -0.63 10.28 -10.88
CA PHE A 103 -1.55 10.11 -9.76
C PHE A 103 -2.75 11.05 -9.82
N ALA A 104 -2.57 12.29 -10.30
CA ALA A 104 -3.68 13.22 -10.49
C ALA A 104 -4.66 12.77 -11.59
N ASP A 105 -4.14 12.25 -12.71
CA ASP A 105 -4.94 11.76 -13.83
C ASP A 105 -5.75 10.51 -13.42
N LEU A 106 -5.13 9.55 -12.72
CA LEU A 106 -5.83 8.38 -12.19
C LEU A 106 -6.82 8.76 -11.08
N GLY A 107 -6.41 9.61 -10.14
CA GLY A 107 -7.29 10.10 -9.07
C GLY A 107 -8.56 10.74 -9.64
N ARG A 108 -8.43 11.59 -10.67
CA ARG A 108 -9.58 12.16 -11.38
C ARG A 108 -10.47 11.08 -11.99
N ALA A 109 -9.90 10.05 -12.62
CA ALA A 109 -10.67 8.95 -13.20
C ALA A 109 -11.46 8.17 -12.14
N LEU A 110 -10.89 8.03 -10.94
CA LEU A 110 -11.48 7.35 -9.79
C LEU A 110 -12.36 8.27 -8.91
N SER A 111 -12.48 9.55 -9.26
CA SER A 111 -13.14 10.57 -8.43
C SER A 111 -12.60 10.64 -6.99
N THR A 112 -11.28 10.52 -6.83
CA THR A 112 -10.56 10.60 -5.55
C THR A 112 -9.22 11.33 -5.73
N GLU A 113 -8.48 11.51 -4.65
CA GLU A 113 -7.09 11.99 -4.70
C GLU A 113 -6.15 10.86 -4.32
N LEU A 114 -5.01 10.77 -5.03
CA LEU A 114 -4.00 9.74 -4.81
C LEU A 114 -2.71 10.37 -4.30
N CYS A 115 -2.06 9.66 -3.37
CA CYS A 115 -0.77 10.00 -2.80
C CYS A 115 0.18 8.80 -2.98
N PRO A 116 1.47 9.01 -3.32
CA PRO A 116 2.41 7.90 -3.48
C PRO A 116 2.62 7.15 -2.16
N LEU A 117 2.74 5.82 -2.25
CA LEU A 117 2.98 4.93 -1.11
C LEU A 117 4.34 4.22 -1.23
N GLY A 118 4.76 3.90 -2.45
CA GLY A 118 5.99 3.14 -2.69
C GLY A 118 6.06 2.54 -4.08
N ILE A 119 6.79 1.44 -4.20
CA ILE A 119 6.91 0.64 -5.42
C ILE A 119 6.87 -0.85 -5.10
N GLU A 120 6.56 -1.64 -6.12
CA GLU A 120 6.77 -3.08 -6.13
C GLU A 120 7.63 -3.50 -7.33
N ALA A 121 8.01 -4.77 -7.38
CA ALA A 121 8.73 -5.37 -8.52
C ALA A 121 9.96 -4.54 -8.98
N GLU A 122 10.77 -4.10 -8.01
CA GLU A 122 11.98 -3.29 -8.24
C GLU A 122 11.73 -1.98 -9.02
N GLY A 123 10.52 -1.42 -8.92
CA GLY A 123 10.14 -0.16 -9.56
C GLY A 123 9.42 -0.33 -10.89
N THR A 124 9.01 -1.56 -11.23
CA THR A 124 8.17 -1.81 -12.40
C THR A 124 6.76 -1.23 -12.22
N ALA A 125 6.27 -1.18 -10.98
CA ALA A 125 4.98 -0.59 -10.63
C ALA A 125 5.08 0.32 -9.40
N HIS A 126 4.28 1.38 -9.41
CA HIS A 126 4.17 2.35 -8.32
C HIS A 126 2.90 2.11 -7.51
N LEU A 127 3.03 2.17 -6.20
CA LEU A 127 1.93 2.05 -5.26
C LEU A 127 1.41 3.43 -4.88
N ALA A 128 0.10 3.58 -4.83
CA ALA A 128 -0.57 4.79 -4.35
C ALA A 128 -1.68 4.44 -3.35
N VAL A 129 -1.96 5.36 -2.45
CA VAL A 129 -3.08 5.30 -1.51
C VAL A 129 -4.02 6.46 -1.77
N ASP A 130 -5.32 6.30 -1.54
CA ASP A 130 -6.30 7.39 -1.60
C ASP A 130 -6.65 7.97 -0.22
N ALA A 131 -7.43 9.06 -0.22
CA ALA A 131 -7.86 9.74 1.01
C ALA A 131 -8.64 8.86 2.00
N THR A 132 -9.15 7.71 1.55
CA THR A 132 -9.88 6.74 2.36
C THR A 132 -9.05 5.52 2.77
N GLY A 133 -7.79 5.44 2.33
CA GLY A 133 -6.87 4.35 2.65
C GLY A 133 -6.86 3.20 1.63
N ARG A 134 -7.59 3.32 0.52
CA ARG A 134 -7.57 2.32 -0.57
C ARG A 134 -6.24 2.37 -1.30
N VAL A 135 -5.74 1.20 -1.69
CA VAL A 135 -4.41 1.09 -2.31
C VAL A 135 -4.50 0.61 -3.75
N TYR A 136 -3.64 1.17 -4.58
CA TYR A 136 -3.58 0.95 -6.02
C TYR A 136 -2.14 0.65 -6.47
N SER A 137 -2.00 -0.14 -7.53
CA SER A 137 -0.74 -0.33 -8.25
C SER A 137 -0.89 0.26 -9.66
N ILE A 138 0.15 0.93 -10.15
CA ILE A 138 0.20 1.57 -11.47
C ILE A 138 1.47 1.14 -12.20
N ASP A 139 1.32 0.56 -13.39
CA ASP A 139 2.44 0.22 -14.26
C ASP A 139 2.11 0.45 -15.74
N HIS A 140 3.06 0.12 -16.62
CA HIS A 140 2.94 0.32 -18.06
C HIS A 140 1.82 -0.52 -18.74
N THR A 141 1.26 -1.51 -18.06
CA THR A 141 0.19 -2.40 -18.53
C THR A 141 -1.20 -2.01 -17.99
N GLY A 142 -1.29 -1.03 -17.09
CA GLY A 142 -2.54 -0.49 -16.55
C GLY A 142 -2.47 -0.05 -15.09
N ASP A 143 -3.66 0.01 -14.48
CA ASP A 143 -3.86 0.34 -13.07
C ASP A 143 -4.68 -0.78 -12.39
N TRP A 144 -4.39 -1.08 -11.13
CA TRP A 144 -5.06 -2.11 -10.36
C TRP A 144 -5.44 -1.65 -8.96
N TYR A 145 -6.57 -2.17 -8.47
CA TYR A 145 -7.00 -2.06 -7.09
C TYR A 145 -6.44 -3.23 -6.27
N LEU A 146 -5.77 -2.91 -5.16
CA LEU A 146 -5.09 -3.87 -4.29
C LEU A 146 -5.87 -4.20 -3.02
N GLY A 147 -6.67 -3.27 -2.51
CA GLY A 147 -7.42 -3.46 -1.27
C GLY A 147 -7.98 -2.17 -0.71
N ALA A 148 -8.92 -2.32 0.22
CA ALA A 148 -9.58 -1.20 0.90
C ALA A 148 -8.69 -0.54 1.95
N THR A 149 -7.64 -1.24 2.38
CA THR A 149 -6.67 -0.79 3.38
C THR A 149 -5.26 -1.17 2.98
N VAL A 150 -4.27 -0.53 3.60
CA VAL A 150 -2.84 -0.91 3.46
C VAL A 150 -2.61 -2.36 3.88
N ASP A 151 -3.32 -2.85 4.90
CA ASP A 151 -3.17 -4.23 5.37
C ASP A 151 -3.60 -5.26 4.31
N GLU A 152 -4.76 -5.01 3.69
CA GLU A 152 -5.28 -5.85 2.62
C GLU A 152 -4.34 -5.84 1.42
N ALA A 153 -3.84 -4.66 1.05
CA ALA A 153 -2.92 -4.50 -0.07
C ALA A 153 -1.59 -5.22 0.18
N LEU A 154 -0.98 -5.05 1.36
CA LEU A 154 0.24 -5.77 1.74
C LEU A 154 0.01 -7.28 1.76
N THR A 155 -1.13 -7.73 2.27
CA THR A 155 -1.49 -9.14 2.25
C THR A 155 -1.63 -9.66 0.82
N ALA A 156 -2.31 -8.94 -0.06
CA ALA A 156 -2.50 -9.32 -1.46
C ALA A 156 -1.17 -9.42 -2.20
N LEU A 157 -0.33 -8.39 -2.10
CA LEU A 157 0.98 -8.33 -2.75
C LEU A 157 1.93 -9.44 -2.26
N LEU A 158 2.09 -9.57 -0.94
CA LEU A 158 3.04 -10.52 -0.35
C LEU A 158 2.61 -11.97 -0.47
N THR A 159 1.31 -12.24 -0.63
CA THR A 159 0.81 -13.59 -0.89
C THR A 159 0.58 -13.89 -2.37
N GLY A 160 0.82 -12.92 -3.26
CA GLY A 160 0.65 -13.08 -4.71
C GLY A 160 -0.80 -13.34 -5.10
N LEU A 161 -1.75 -12.62 -4.50
CA LEU A 161 -3.14 -12.60 -4.96
C LEU A 161 -3.25 -11.70 -6.19
N GLN A 162 -4.11 -12.12 -7.14
CA GLN A 162 -4.32 -11.37 -8.36
C GLN A 162 -5.14 -10.11 -8.07
N PRO A 163 -4.62 -8.92 -8.37
CA PRO A 163 -5.33 -7.67 -8.11
C PRO A 163 -6.42 -7.41 -9.16
N THR A 164 -7.39 -6.58 -8.81
CA THR A 164 -8.50 -6.25 -9.72
C THR A 164 -8.06 -5.14 -10.67
N ARG A 165 -8.06 -5.40 -11.98
CA ARG A 165 -7.71 -4.39 -12.98
C ARG A 165 -8.79 -3.31 -13.04
N LEU A 166 -8.38 -2.06 -12.91
CA LEU A 166 -9.28 -0.93 -13.05
C LEU A 166 -9.65 -0.74 -14.52
N THR A 167 -10.93 -0.49 -14.77
CA THR A 167 -11.43 -0.18 -16.11
C THR A 167 -12.26 1.09 -16.07
N THR A 168 -12.44 1.73 -17.22
CA THR A 168 -13.17 2.99 -17.35
C THR A 168 -14.64 2.93 -16.92
N ALA A 169 -15.18 1.73 -16.65
CA ALA A 169 -16.55 1.51 -16.20
C ALA A 169 -16.78 1.79 -14.70
N ASP A 170 -15.73 1.96 -13.89
CA ASP A 170 -15.83 2.26 -12.44
C ASP A 170 -16.15 3.74 -12.12
N ARG A 171 -16.68 4.51 -13.09
CA ARG A 171 -17.09 5.91 -12.88
C ARG A 171 -18.52 5.98 -12.35
N PRO A 172 -18.80 6.62 -11.20
CA PRO A 172 -20.18 6.95 -10.86
C PRO A 172 -20.70 7.97 -11.88
N THR A 173 -21.85 7.67 -12.47
CA THR A 173 -22.64 8.58 -13.34
C THR A 173 -23.20 9.75 -12.56
#